data_AF-A0A7W1KS86-F1
#
_entry.id   AF-A0A7W1KS86-F1
#
_cell.length_a   1.000
_cell.length_b   1.000
_cell.length_c   1.000
_cell.angle_alpha   90.00
_cell.angle_beta   90.00
_cell.angle_gamma   90.00
#
_symmetry.space_group_name_H-M   'P 1'
#
loop_
_entity.id
_entity.type
_entity.pdbx_description
1 polymer ?
#
loop_
_entity_poly.entity_id
_entity_poly.type
_entity_poly.pdbx_seq_one_letter_code
_entity_poly.pdbx_strand_id
1 'polypeptide(L)'
;MSRCDLHVHSRHSDRSEEWLFRRFDLPDSYSDPDELYTALRAKGMDFVTITDHDTIEGSLRIAERPNTFCSEQVTTYFPADPCKIHLLVWGITEAQHGEIASLRENIIDLQRYLQNAAIAHAVAHPLYSINGKLETSHLERLLLLFKNFEGINGLRDALLSDLTQQIFATLTSEKIEELANRHNLAPTHPEPWRKILVGGSDDHGGMFLASAFTETPAAASPAEFLQHLREGACNAQGHGGSPLALSHGFYNTLSCFIQDHFHERLGPTAPLVEAMFSRFMEGRDPTEFTLREKANFAAQGVMSGKIFELAKRRNVSLWKELSRYFAQPEVKALLAQEVDGVGEAERRTFLIANHVCEQLAFRFFEKFVKQLNSGNLIESMQALSGIMPILVVLAPYIYGFHSQAPSRTWLRKICLDLTGAIPRSLQNHRRAWFTDTLEDVNGVSTTVRKMALAAQAAGEELVVVTSRRALSIDGFPLRNFRPIGEFELPEYELQKLSFPPILEILDYVQREQFTEVIISTPGPIGLIGLLAAKMLNLRTSGIYHTDFPEYIRILTEDKFLESLAWTYMRWIYGQMDTVFVNSEQYRRSWIKRGIEPEKLKLLPRGLDTELF
;
A
#
# COMPACT_ATOMS: atom_id res chain seq x y z
N MET A 1 1.60 33.77 5.60
CA MET A 1 2.08 32.63 4.82
C MET A 1 1.05 32.36 3.74
N SER A 2 1.48 31.85 2.59
CA SER A 2 0.58 31.43 1.50
C SER A 2 0.75 29.95 1.22
N ARG A 3 -0.35 29.27 0.88
CA ARG A 3 -0.38 27.81 0.71
C ARG A 3 -0.89 27.39 -0.66
N CYS A 4 -0.29 26.35 -1.23
CA CYS A 4 -0.74 25.71 -2.46
C CYS A 4 -0.43 24.22 -2.44
N ASP A 5 -1.40 23.40 -2.81
CA ASP A 5 -1.17 22.02 -3.18
C ASP A 5 -0.63 22.00 -4.62
N LEU A 6 0.65 21.64 -4.78
CA LEU A 6 1.38 21.78 -6.05
C LEU A 6 1.30 20.57 -6.96
N HIS A 7 0.59 19.51 -6.55
CA HIS A 7 0.50 18.26 -7.30
C HIS A 7 -0.90 17.68 -7.14
N VAL A 8 -1.77 17.91 -8.12
CA VAL A 8 -3.19 17.51 -8.09
C VAL A 8 -3.63 17.13 -9.50
N HIS A 9 -4.38 16.04 -9.62
CA HIS A 9 -4.84 15.50 -10.91
C HIS A 9 -6.36 15.58 -11.08
N SER A 10 -6.78 15.92 -12.27
CA SER A 10 -8.18 15.97 -12.70
C SER A 10 -8.47 14.89 -13.74
N ARG A 11 -9.74 14.80 -14.16
CA ARG A 11 -10.19 13.91 -15.23
C ARG A 11 -9.47 14.05 -16.58
N HIS A 12 -8.64 15.08 -16.75
CA HIS A 12 -7.85 15.31 -17.95
C HIS A 12 -6.53 14.56 -17.96
N SER A 13 -6.16 13.87 -16.87
CA SER A 13 -5.10 12.86 -16.89
C SER A 13 -5.60 11.60 -17.64
N ASP A 14 -5.36 11.57 -18.95
CA ASP A 14 -5.94 10.58 -19.88
C ASP A 14 -5.52 9.12 -19.62
N ARG A 15 -4.39 8.87 -18.95
CA ARG A 15 -3.88 7.50 -18.76
C ARG A 15 -3.17 7.27 -17.44
N SER A 16 -3.77 6.43 -16.61
CA SER A 16 -3.17 6.00 -15.35
C SER A 16 -1.83 5.28 -15.53
N GLU A 17 -0.84 5.66 -14.74
CA GLU A 17 0.41 4.88 -14.60
C GLU A 17 0.22 3.65 -13.70
N GLU A 18 -0.78 3.67 -12.83
CA GLU A 18 -1.14 2.55 -11.97
C GLU A 18 -1.64 1.35 -12.82
N TRP A 19 -1.02 0.17 -12.61
CA TRP A 19 -1.29 -1.02 -13.42
C TRP A 19 -2.75 -1.46 -13.37
N LEU A 20 -3.39 -1.32 -12.21
CA LEU A 20 -4.75 -1.80 -11.99
C LEU A 20 -5.77 -1.04 -12.85
N PHE A 21 -5.65 0.29 -12.93
CA PHE A 21 -6.52 1.13 -13.76
C PHE A 21 -6.34 0.83 -15.25
N ARG A 22 -5.08 0.73 -15.73
CA ARG A 22 -4.81 0.35 -17.13
C ARG A 22 -5.39 -0.99 -17.52
N ARG A 23 -5.42 -1.95 -16.59
CA ARG A 23 -5.96 -3.28 -16.84
C ARG A 23 -7.47 -3.27 -17.05
N PHE A 24 -8.17 -2.31 -16.45
CA PHE A 24 -9.63 -2.16 -16.52
C PHE A 24 -10.09 -0.98 -17.38
N ASP A 25 -9.17 -0.31 -18.08
CA ASP A 25 -9.45 0.88 -18.90
C ASP A 25 -10.15 1.99 -18.11
N LEU A 26 -9.79 2.11 -16.82
CA LEU A 26 -10.25 3.19 -15.95
C LEU A 26 -9.37 4.42 -16.20
N PRO A 27 -9.94 5.63 -16.26
CA PRO A 27 -9.16 6.86 -16.28
C PRO A 27 -8.42 7.04 -14.95
N ASP A 28 -7.39 7.88 -14.98
CA ASP A 28 -6.52 8.11 -13.83
C ASP A 28 -7.23 8.87 -12.70
N SER A 29 -8.10 9.81 -13.09
CA SER A 29 -8.92 10.61 -12.20
C SER A 29 -10.30 10.82 -12.82
N TYR A 30 -11.30 11.00 -11.97
CA TYR A 30 -12.65 11.46 -12.36
C TYR A 30 -12.93 12.88 -11.87
N SER A 31 -11.98 13.48 -11.15
CA SER A 31 -12.18 14.72 -10.42
C SER A 31 -12.45 15.89 -11.37
N ASP A 32 -13.48 16.67 -11.07
CA ASP A 32 -13.82 17.88 -11.82
C ASP A 32 -12.88 19.04 -11.45
N PRO A 33 -12.26 19.74 -12.41
CA PRO A 33 -11.44 20.91 -12.12
C PRO A 33 -12.12 21.99 -11.25
N ASP A 34 -13.40 22.29 -11.45
CA ASP A 34 -14.12 23.29 -10.67
C ASP A 34 -14.41 22.83 -9.23
N GLU A 35 -14.69 21.53 -9.06
CA GLU A 35 -14.85 20.92 -7.73
C GLU A 35 -13.52 20.88 -6.97
N LEU A 36 -12.42 20.53 -7.66
CA LEU A 36 -11.06 20.54 -7.11
C LEU A 36 -10.69 21.95 -6.62
N TYR A 37 -10.94 22.99 -7.42
CA TYR A 37 -10.73 24.37 -7.01
C TYR A 37 -11.49 24.70 -5.74
N THR A 38 -12.80 24.40 -5.72
CA THR A 38 -13.66 24.70 -4.57
C THR A 38 -13.19 23.97 -3.31
N ALA A 39 -12.82 22.70 -3.43
CA ALA A 39 -12.35 21.87 -2.33
C ALA A 39 -10.99 22.35 -1.77
N LEU A 40 -10.03 22.68 -2.64
CA LEU A 40 -8.72 23.20 -2.23
C LEU A 40 -8.83 24.56 -1.52
N ARG A 41 -9.69 25.46 -2.03
CA ARG A 41 -9.99 26.72 -1.33
C ARG A 41 -10.62 26.48 0.04
N ALA A 42 -11.57 25.55 0.14
CA ALA A 42 -12.20 25.19 1.41
C ALA A 42 -11.21 24.56 2.42
N LYS A 43 -10.18 23.87 1.92
CA LYS A 43 -9.06 23.31 2.72
C LYS A 43 -7.97 24.33 3.05
N GLY A 44 -8.18 25.62 2.72
CA GLY A 44 -7.30 26.71 3.12
C GLY A 44 -6.09 26.91 2.22
N MET A 45 -6.14 26.43 0.96
CA MET A 45 -5.14 26.80 -0.04
C MET A 45 -5.41 28.21 -0.58
N ASP A 46 -4.38 29.07 -0.52
CA ASP A 46 -4.42 30.44 -1.00
C ASP A 46 -4.24 30.55 -2.50
N PHE A 47 -3.57 29.58 -3.11
CA PHE A 47 -3.42 29.41 -4.54
C PHE A 47 -3.82 28.00 -4.95
N VAL A 48 -4.32 27.85 -6.17
CA VAL A 48 -4.76 26.56 -6.70
C VAL A 48 -4.14 26.32 -8.08
N THR A 49 -3.69 25.10 -8.30
CA THR A 49 -3.24 24.61 -9.60
C THR A 49 -3.69 23.16 -9.81
N ILE A 50 -3.69 22.72 -11.06
CA ILE A 50 -3.91 21.33 -11.47
C ILE A 50 -2.72 20.93 -12.35
N THR A 51 -2.14 19.77 -12.09
CA THR A 51 -0.92 19.26 -12.73
C THR A 51 -1.21 17.95 -13.45
N ASP A 52 -2.18 17.97 -14.38
CA ASP A 52 -2.54 16.77 -15.15
C ASP A 52 -1.32 16.25 -15.95
N HIS A 53 -1.36 14.96 -16.27
CA HIS A 53 -0.30 14.29 -17.01
C HIS A 53 -0.19 14.80 -18.46
N ASP A 54 0.93 15.45 -18.77
CA ASP A 54 1.32 15.89 -20.12
C ASP A 54 0.29 16.79 -20.82
N THR A 55 -0.55 17.46 -20.04
CA THR A 55 -1.62 18.32 -20.54
C THR A 55 -1.93 19.43 -19.54
N ILE A 56 -2.43 20.55 -20.05
CA ILE A 56 -2.85 21.71 -19.27
C ILE A 56 -4.37 21.89 -19.23
N GLU A 57 -5.14 20.96 -19.82
CA GLU A 57 -6.59 21.12 -19.99
C GLU A 57 -7.32 21.37 -18.66
N GLY A 58 -7.05 20.60 -17.60
CA GLY A 58 -7.67 20.84 -16.29
C GLY A 58 -7.28 22.19 -15.69
N SER A 59 -6.02 22.60 -15.86
CA SER A 59 -5.53 23.94 -15.48
C SER A 59 -6.26 25.06 -16.23
N LEU A 60 -6.49 24.90 -17.54
CA LEU A 60 -7.22 25.88 -18.36
C LEU A 60 -8.69 26.01 -17.95
N ARG A 61 -9.33 24.93 -17.48
CA ARG A 61 -10.72 24.98 -16.99
C ARG A 61 -10.90 25.92 -15.79
N ILE A 62 -9.87 26.09 -14.97
CA ILE A 62 -9.90 26.96 -13.79
C ILE A 62 -9.09 28.27 -13.97
N ALA A 63 -8.60 28.56 -15.18
CA ALA A 63 -7.71 29.70 -15.42
C ALA A 63 -8.34 31.07 -15.13
N GLU A 64 -9.66 31.20 -15.28
CA GLU A 64 -10.39 32.44 -14.97
C GLU A 64 -10.73 32.59 -13.47
N ARG A 65 -10.50 31.56 -12.66
CA ARG A 65 -10.76 31.60 -11.22
C ARG A 65 -9.70 32.45 -10.49
N PRO A 66 -10.04 33.14 -9.39
CA PRO A 66 -9.06 33.89 -8.63
C PRO A 66 -7.95 33.00 -8.05
N ASN A 67 -6.71 33.52 -8.07
CA ASN A 67 -5.52 32.88 -7.49
C ASN A 67 -5.18 31.51 -8.07
N THR A 68 -5.41 31.32 -9.37
CA THR A 68 -4.96 30.13 -10.11
C THR A 68 -3.75 30.42 -10.99
N PHE A 69 -3.03 29.36 -11.37
CA PHE A 69 -1.99 29.42 -12.39
C PHE A 69 -1.91 28.07 -13.12
N CYS A 70 -1.57 28.12 -14.41
CA CYS A 70 -1.54 26.93 -15.26
C CYS A 70 -0.27 26.10 -15.00
N SER A 71 -0.43 24.77 -14.92
CA SER A 71 0.64 23.81 -14.60
C SER A 71 0.37 22.45 -15.26
N GLU A 72 1.38 21.59 -15.29
CA GLU A 72 1.26 20.19 -15.74
C GLU A 72 2.30 19.30 -15.04
N GLN A 73 2.07 17.99 -15.04
CA GLN A 73 3.09 16.99 -14.71
C GLN A 73 3.64 16.39 -16.00
N VAL A 74 4.90 16.69 -16.31
CA VAL A 74 5.58 16.28 -17.53
C VAL A 74 6.29 14.96 -17.34
N THR A 75 5.91 13.95 -18.12
CA THR A 75 6.67 12.71 -18.30
C THR A 75 7.88 12.96 -19.19
N THR A 76 9.06 12.58 -18.71
CA THR A 76 10.33 12.78 -19.42
C THR A 76 11.30 11.62 -19.19
N TYR A 77 12.39 11.61 -19.94
CA TYR A 77 13.35 10.50 -20.03
C TYR A 77 14.77 11.01 -20.09
N PHE A 78 15.73 10.21 -19.59
CA PHE A 78 17.12 10.43 -19.95
C PHE A 78 17.37 9.96 -21.40
N PRO A 79 18.33 10.55 -22.12
CA PRO A 79 18.63 10.16 -23.50
C PRO A 79 18.91 8.66 -23.63
N ALA A 80 18.21 8.00 -24.56
CA ALA A 80 18.30 6.56 -24.82
C ALA A 80 18.03 5.66 -23.59
N ASP A 81 17.31 6.19 -22.59
CA ASP A 81 16.99 5.51 -21.34
C ASP A 81 15.47 5.45 -21.17
N PRO A 82 14.86 4.25 -21.09
CA PRO A 82 13.41 4.13 -21.01
C PRO A 82 12.86 4.34 -19.59
N CYS A 83 13.67 4.78 -18.62
CA CYS A 83 13.22 5.15 -17.29
C CYS A 83 12.34 6.42 -17.34
N LYS A 84 11.09 6.31 -16.88
CA LYS A 84 10.19 7.45 -16.78
C LYS A 84 10.56 8.30 -15.56
N ILE A 85 10.65 9.60 -15.76
CA ILE A 85 10.77 10.61 -14.70
C ILE A 85 9.59 11.58 -14.87
N HIS A 86 9.01 12.03 -13.76
CA HIS A 86 8.00 13.08 -13.79
C HIS A 86 8.56 14.40 -13.25
N LEU A 87 8.28 15.49 -13.96
CA LEU A 87 8.57 16.85 -13.52
C LEU A 87 7.27 17.62 -13.33
N LEU A 88 7.12 18.27 -12.17
CA LEU A 88 6.08 19.26 -11.97
C LEU A 88 6.57 20.58 -12.55
N VAL A 89 5.76 21.22 -13.38
CA VAL A 89 6.05 22.55 -13.95
C VAL A 89 4.87 23.47 -13.68
N TRP A 90 5.16 24.69 -13.23
CA TRP A 90 4.13 25.61 -12.71
C TRP A 90 4.24 27.01 -13.29
N GLY A 91 3.08 27.62 -13.50
CA GLY A 91 2.94 28.99 -14.00
C GLY A 91 3.32 29.13 -15.47
N ILE A 92 2.97 28.12 -16.27
CA ILE A 92 3.30 28.07 -17.70
C ILE A 92 2.19 28.69 -18.56
N THR A 93 2.55 29.16 -19.75
CA THR A 93 1.59 29.55 -20.80
C THR A 93 1.33 28.39 -21.77
N GLU A 94 0.26 28.46 -22.55
CA GLU A 94 -0.03 27.48 -23.61
C GLU A 94 1.13 27.32 -24.61
N ALA A 95 1.83 28.43 -24.93
CA ALA A 95 3.01 28.38 -25.79
C ALA A 95 4.17 27.64 -25.12
N GLN A 96 4.38 27.83 -23.81
CA GLN A 96 5.39 27.11 -23.06
C GLN A 96 5.06 25.62 -22.94
N HIS A 97 3.79 25.25 -22.76
CA HIS A 97 3.34 23.86 -22.81
C HIS A 97 3.70 23.21 -24.17
N GLY A 98 3.44 23.90 -25.29
CA GLY A 98 3.82 23.39 -26.62
C GLY A 98 5.33 23.14 -26.78
N GLU A 99 6.16 24.06 -26.27
CA GLU A 99 7.62 23.88 -26.25
C GLU A 99 8.05 22.71 -25.34
N ILE A 100 7.49 22.61 -24.14
CA ILE A 100 7.74 21.52 -23.18
C ILE A 100 7.40 20.17 -23.81
N ALA A 101 6.23 20.06 -24.46
CA ALA A 101 5.79 18.84 -25.15
C ALA A 101 6.78 18.41 -26.24
N SER A 102 7.42 19.36 -26.94
CA SER A 102 8.43 19.05 -27.97
C SER A 102 9.77 18.58 -27.40
N LEU A 103 10.10 18.98 -26.16
CA LEU A 103 11.40 18.71 -25.51
C LEU A 103 11.35 17.53 -24.51
N ARG A 104 10.15 17.10 -24.09
CA ARG A 104 9.95 16.14 -23.00
C ARG A 104 10.64 14.79 -23.18
N GLU A 105 10.94 14.37 -24.41
CA GLU A 105 11.65 13.12 -24.68
C GLU A 105 13.13 13.15 -24.25
N ASN A 106 13.66 14.33 -23.88
CA ASN A 106 15.01 14.49 -23.35
C ASN A 106 15.04 15.46 -22.15
N ILE A 107 15.18 14.90 -20.95
CA ILE A 107 15.20 15.66 -19.69
C ILE A 107 16.31 16.72 -19.63
N ILE A 108 17.43 16.53 -20.35
CA ILE A 108 18.54 17.49 -20.37
C ILE A 108 18.16 18.74 -21.19
N ASP A 109 17.52 18.55 -22.33
CA ASP A 109 17.07 19.66 -23.17
C ASP A 109 15.87 20.37 -22.54
N LEU A 110 14.94 19.60 -21.95
CA LEU A 110 13.83 20.14 -21.18
C LEU A 110 14.33 20.96 -19.98
N GLN A 111 15.28 20.44 -19.18
CA GLN A 111 15.83 21.17 -18.05
C GLN A 111 16.47 22.50 -18.47
N ARG A 112 17.23 22.51 -19.57
CA ARG A 112 17.84 23.74 -20.11
C ARG A 112 16.77 24.78 -20.48
N TYR A 113 15.69 24.34 -21.11
CA TYR A 113 14.56 25.22 -21.44
C TYR A 113 13.89 25.78 -20.19
N LEU A 114 13.53 24.92 -19.23
CA LEU A 114 12.87 25.34 -17.98
C LEU A 114 13.70 26.38 -17.22
N GLN A 115 15.02 26.22 -17.19
CA GLN A 115 15.93 27.16 -16.56
C GLN A 115 16.01 28.50 -17.32
N ASN A 116 16.19 28.47 -18.66
CA ASN A 116 16.28 29.67 -19.47
C ASN A 116 14.99 30.49 -19.49
N ALA A 117 13.84 29.81 -19.47
CA ALA A 117 12.53 30.42 -19.40
C ALA A 117 12.11 30.82 -17.97
N ALA A 118 12.97 30.58 -16.97
CA ALA A 118 12.70 30.82 -15.55
C ALA A 118 11.35 30.23 -15.07
N ILE A 119 11.02 29.02 -15.55
CA ILE A 119 9.80 28.30 -15.18
C ILE A 119 10.01 27.67 -13.79
N ALA A 120 9.04 27.81 -12.89
CA ALA A 120 9.08 27.11 -11.61
C ALA A 120 8.81 25.62 -11.83
N HIS A 121 9.65 24.74 -11.29
CA HIS A 121 9.55 23.31 -11.52
C HIS A 121 10.16 22.51 -10.36
N ALA A 122 9.82 21.22 -10.26
CA ALA A 122 10.45 20.26 -9.36
C ALA A 122 10.40 18.83 -9.92
N VAL A 123 11.29 17.96 -9.47
CA VAL A 123 11.18 16.52 -9.71
C VAL A 123 10.09 15.95 -8.80
N ALA A 124 9.07 15.29 -9.37
CA ALA A 124 8.02 14.63 -8.62
C ALA A 124 8.52 13.32 -7.99
N HIS A 125 8.06 13.01 -6.78
CA HIS A 125 8.26 11.75 -6.05
C HIS A 125 9.60 11.04 -6.37
N PRO A 126 10.77 11.63 -6.01
CA PRO A 126 12.08 11.27 -6.56
C PRO A 126 12.58 9.87 -6.20
N LEU A 127 11.97 9.23 -5.20
CA LEU A 127 12.28 7.85 -4.78
C LEU A 127 11.20 6.84 -5.20
N TYR A 128 10.24 7.24 -6.03
CA TYR A 128 9.21 6.35 -6.57
C TYR A 128 9.53 5.90 -7.99
N SER A 129 9.47 4.58 -8.24
CA SER A 129 9.76 4.03 -9.57
C SER A 129 8.49 3.86 -10.40
N ILE A 130 8.20 4.82 -11.28
CA ILE A 130 6.98 4.87 -12.11
C ILE A 130 6.80 3.62 -12.98
N ASN A 131 7.88 3.17 -13.63
CA ASN A 131 7.84 2.01 -14.54
C ASN A 131 8.81 0.88 -14.16
N GLY A 132 9.28 0.86 -12.91
CA GLY A 132 10.17 -0.17 -12.37
C GLY A 132 11.62 -0.11 -12.87
N LYS A 133 12.03 1.00 -13.52
CA LYS A 133 13.38 1.17 -14.10
C LYS A 133 14.24 2.22 -13.39
N LEU A 134 13.76 2.74 -12.26
CA LEU A 134 14.48 3.77 -11.52
C LEU A 134 15.70 3.16 -10.82
N GLU A 135 16.86 3.74 -11.06
CA GLU A 135 18.14 3.30 -10.51
C GLU A 135 18.84 4.45 -9.77
N THR A 136 19.83 4.13 -8.94
CA THR A 136 20.64 5.13 -8.21
C THR A 136 21.24 6.18 -9.15
N SER A 137 21.71 5.78 -10.33
CA SER A 137 22.30 6.66 -11.35
C SER A 137 21.32 7.73 -11.85
N HIS A 138 20.01 7.44 -11.89
CA HIS A 138 18.99 8.41 -12.26
C HIS A 138 18.88 9.51 -11.20
N LEU A 139 18.76 9.12 -9.93
CA LEU A 139 18.68 10.07 -8.83
C LEU A 139 19.92 10.96 -8.76
N GLU A 140 21.12 10.37 -8.89
CA GLU A 140 22.38 11.11 -8.92
C GLU A 140 22.41 12.16 -10.04
N ARG A 141 21.95 11.82 -11.25
CA ARG A 141 21.85 12.77 -12.37
C ARG A 141 20.79 13.85 -12.11
N LEU A 142 19.65 13.50 -11.52
CA LEU A 142 18.61 14.45 -11.14
C LEU A 142 19.11 15.47 -10.11
N LEU A 143 19.92 15.04 -9.14
CA LEU A 143 20.57 15.93 -8.17
C LEU A 143 21.50 16.95 -8.83
N LEU A 144 22.07 16.65 -10.01
CA LEU A 144 22.89 17.61 -10.76
C LEU A 144 22.01 18.58 -11.57
N LEU A 145 20.91 18.08 -12.13
CA LEU A 145 20.04 18.82 -13.05
C LEU A 145 19.02 19.73 -12.37
N PHE A 146 18.53 19.37 -11.17
CA PHE A 146 17.41 20.05 -10.54
C PHE A 146 17.73 20.52 -9.13
N LYS A 147 17.19 21.69 -8.79
CA LYS A 147 17.30 22.32 -7.46
C LYS A 147 16.13 21.93 -6.55
N ASN A 148 14.95 21.78 -7.14
CA ASN A 148 13.68 21.60 -6.44
C ASN A 148 13.19 20.16 -6.61
N PHE A 149 12.67 19.58 -5.52
CA PHE A 149 12.15 18.23 -5.47
C PHE A 149 10.88 18.18 -4.64
N GLU A 150 9.97 17.28 -4.98
CA GLU A 150 8.87 16.92 -4.10
C GLU A 150 9.41 16.16 -2.88
N GLY A 151 9.39 16.81 -1.72
CA GLY A 151 9.86 16.26 -0.45
C GLY A 151 8.77 15.55 0.34
N ILE A 152 7.50 15.94 0.13
CA ILE A 152 6.32 15.27 0.69
C ILE A 152 5.32 15.04 -0.44
N ASN A 153 5.03 13.77 -0.71
CA ASN A 153 3.99 13.36 -1.65
C ASN A 153 2.84 12.70 -0.86
N GLY A 154 1.64 13.27 -0.96
CA GLY A 154 0.47 12.85 -0.18
C GLY A 154 -0.15 11.52 -0.62
N LEU A 155 0.20 11.03 -1.81
CA LEU A 155 -0.26 9.74 -2.32
C LEU A 155 0.69 8.62 -1.92
N ARG A 156 2.02 8.82 -1.98
CA ARG A 156 3.03 7.76 -1.82
C ARG A 156 3.37 7.46 -0.35
N ASP A 157 3.83 6.23 -0.08
CA ASP A 157 4.21 5.80 1.28
C ASP A 157 5.16 6.80 1.97
N ALA A 158 4.83 7.16 3.22
CA ALA A 158 5.54 8.17 4.00
C ALA A 158 7.05 7.91 4.12
N LEU A 159 7.50 6.64 4.09
CA LEU A 159 8.92 6.29 4.11
C LEU A 159 9.69 6.96 2.96
N LEU A 160 9.09 7.11 1.78
CA LEU A 160 9.74 7.77 0.63
C LEU A 160 9.94 9.27 0.86
N SER A 161 8.96 9.93 1.47
CA SER A 161 9.05 11.36 1.83
C SER A 161 10.11 11.57 2.92
N ASP A 162 10.12 10.72 3.96
CA ASP A 162 11.09 10.79 5.05
C ASP A 162 12.53 10.59 4.55
N LEU A 163 12.75 9.61 3.67
CA LEU A 163 14.06 9.33 3.10
C LEU A 163 14.52 10.43 2.16
N THR A 164 13.63 10.98 1.33
CA THR A 164 13.94 12.13 0.46
C THR A 164 14.48 13.30 1.29
N GLN A 165 13.77 13.65 2.37
CA GLN A 165 14.18 14.72 3.29
C GLN A 165 15.54 14.44 3.95
N GLN A 166 15.74 13.23 4.47
CA GLN A 166 16.99 12.84 5.12
C GLN A 166 18.19 12.84 4.17
N ILE A 167 18.04 12.23 2.98
CA ILE A 167 19.12 12.17 1.99
C ILE A 167 19.49 13.59 1.58
N PHE A 168 18.52 14.44 1.23
CA PHE A 168 18.83 15.75 0.67
C PHE A 168 19.37 16.74 1.71
N ALA A 169 18.99 16.59 2.98
CA ALA A 169 19.55 17.38 4.08
C ALA A 169 21.03 17.07 4.36
N THR A 170 21.55 15.92 3.92
CA THR A 170 22.93 15.47 4.19
C THR A 170 23.88 15.63 2.99
N LEU A 171 23.40 16.15 1.86
CA LEU A 171 24.23 16.37 0.68
C LEU A 171 25.29 17.44 0.95
N THR A 172 26.51 17.21 0.45
CA THR A 172 27.64 18.13 0.56
C THR A 172 28.15 18.57 -0.81
N SER A 173 28.92 19.66 -0.86
CA SER A 173 29.60 20.12 -2.06
C SER A 173 30.49 19.05 -2.69
N GLU A 174 31.23 18.31 -1.85
CA GLU A 174 32.17 17.27 -2.28
C GLU A 174 31.41 16.08 -2.89
N LYS A 175 30.28 15.71 -2.29
CA LYS A 175 29.42 14.66 -2.85
C LYS A 175 28.88 15.08 -4.23
N ILE A 176 28.45 16.33 -4.40
CA ILE A 176 28.00 16.80 -5.71
C ILE A 176 29.14 16.81 -6.74
N GLU A 177 30.35 17.19 -6.36
CA GLU A 177 31.51 17.14 -7.25
C GLU A 177 31.85 15.69 -7.66
N GLU A 178 31.80 14.75 -6.72
CA GLU A 178 31.94 13.31 -6.99
C GLU A 178 30.90 12.83 -8.02
N LEU A 179 29.62 13.21 -7.84
CA LEU A 179 28.55 12.86 -8.77
C LEU A 179 28.75 13.50 -10.15
N ALA A 180 29.14 14.77 -10.21
CA ALA A 180 29.39 15.48 -11.45
C ALA A 180 30.49 14.81 -12.27
N ASN A 181 31.59 14.41 -11.62
CA ASN A 181 32.68 13.68 -12.23
C ASN A 181 32.25 12.28 -12.69
N ARG A 182 31.50 11.55 -11.84
CA ARG A 182 31.02 10.19 -12.17
C ARG A 182 30.15 10.17 -13.42
N HIS A 183 29.24 11.14 -13.54
CA HIS A 183 28.26 11.20 -14.63
C HIS A 183 28.71 12.05 -15.82
N ASN A 184 29.89 12.67 -15.73
CA ASN A 184 30.37 13.66 -16.70
C ASN A 184 29.28 14.72 -16.99
N LEU A 185 28.68 15.23 -15.92
CA LEU A 185 27.52 16.13 -15.97
C LEU A 185 27.70 17.25 -14.96
N ALA A 186 27.84 18.48 -15.43
CA ALA A 186 27.96 19.64 -14.57
C ALA A 186 26.62 19.98 -13.89
N PRO A 187 26.62 20.39 -12.61
CA PRO A 187 25.42 20.92 -11.97
C PRO A 187 24.90 22.17 -12.70
N THR A 188 23.58 22.31 -12.76
CA THR A 188 22.92 23.37 -13.55
C THR A 188 22.63 24.64 -12.76
N HIS A 189 22.80 24.59 -11.44
CA HIS A 189 22.39 25.64 -10.50
C HIS A 189 23.45 25.85 -9.41
N PRO A 190 23.52 27.06 -8.80
CA PRO A 190 24.43 27.33 -7.70
C PRO A 190 24.04 26.55 -6.45
N GLU A 191 25.02 26.32 -5.57
CA GLU A 191 24.87 25.53 -4.34
C GLU A 191 24.10 24.22 -4.54
N PRO A 192 24.49 23.36 -5.50
CA PRO A 192 23.68 22.21 -5.91
C PRO A 192 23.47 21.15 -4.82
N TRP A 193 24.20 21.21 -3.71
CA TRP A 193 23.97 20.37 -2.54
C TRP A 193 22.80 20.84 -1.67
N ARG A 194 22.33 22.09 -1.84
CA ARG A 194 21.18 22.65 -1.13
C ARG A 194 19.91 22.48 -1.96
N LYS A 195 19.12 21.45 -1.62
CA LYS A 195 17.85 21.16 -2.29
C LYS A 195 16.69 21.90 -1.65
N ILE A 196 15.73 22.30 -2.49
CA ILE A 196 14.47 22.88 -2.06
C ILE A 196 13.40 21.80 -2.13
N LEU A 197 12.59 21.72 -1.09
CA LEU A 197 11.54 20.72 -0.96
C LEU A 197 10.17 21.37 -1.04
N VAL A 198 9.36 20.86 -1.96
CA VAL A 198 7.93 21.19 -2.09
C VAL A 198 7.06 20.02 -1.65
N GLY A 199 5.81 20.31 -1.32
CA GLY A 199 4.78 19.30 -1.02
C GLY A 199 3.60 19.39 -1.97
N GLY A 200 3.02 18.24 -2.29
CA GLY A 200 1.79 18.11 -3.07
C GLY A 200 1.09 16.80 -2.77
N SER A 201 -0.24 16.79 -2.86
CA SER A 201 -1.04 15.62 -2.49
C SER A 201 -0.91 14.47 -3.47
N ASP A 202 -0.59 14.75 -4.73
CA ASP A 202 -0.64 13.79 -5.84
C ASP A 202 -2.01 13.11 -5.90
N ASP A 203 -3.06 13.85 -5.53
CA ASP A 203 -4.42 13.32 -5.42
C ASP A 203 -5.05 13.18 -6.81
N HIS A 204 -5.58 11.98 -7.06
CA HIS A 204 -6.29 11.62 -8.28
C HIS A 204 -7.79 11.39 -8.02
N GLY A 205 -8.18 11.18 -6.76
CA GLY A 205 -9.52 10.75 -6.38
C GLY A 205 -10.44 11.88 -5.92
N GLY A 206 -9.95 13.11 -5.76
CA GLY A 206 -10.67 14.23 -5.16
C GLY A 206 -10.82 14.14 -3.64
N MET A 207 -10.18 13.16 -3.00
CA MET A 207 -10.45 12.77 -1.61
C MET A 207 -9.37 13.24 -0.65
N PHE A 208 -8.10 13.18 -1.07
CA PHE A 208 -6.93 13.45 -0.23
C PHE A 208 -6.23 14.76 -0.61
N LEU A 209 -6.95 15.66 -1.27
CA LEU A 209 -6.50 17.03 -1.57
C LEU A 209 -5.93 17.71 -0.31
N ALA A 210 -4.82 18.43 -0.50
CA ALA A 210 -4.07 19.13 0.54
C ALA A 210 -3.59 18.26 1.72
N SER A 211 -3.55 16.93 1.57
CA SER A 211 -2.84 16.02 2.50
C SER A 211 -1.35 16.36 2.60
N ALA A 212 -0.77 16.83 1.51
CA ALA A 212 0.50 17.51 1.44
C ALA A 212 0.37 18.77 0.58
N PHE A 213 1.14 19.81 0.94
CA PHE A 213 1.10 21.11 0.27
C PHE A 213 2.40 21.87 0.49
N THR A 214 2.56 22.99 -0.20
CA THR A 214 3.71 23.88 -0.08
C THR A 214 3.30 25.19 0.56
N GLU A 215 4.09 25.63 1.54
CA GLU A 215 3.91 26.92 2.21
C GLU A 215 5.05 27.89 1.87
N THR A 216 4.71 29.14 1.57
CA THR A 216 5.64 30.25 1.29
C THR A 216 5.39 31.41 2.25
N PRO A 217 6.27 32.45 2.27
CA PRO A 217 5.87 33.77 2.74
C PRO A 217 4.56 34.25 2.08
N ALA A 218 3.90 35.23 2.68
CA ALA A 218 2.65 35.75 2.14
C ALA A 218 2.90 36.34 0.74
N ALA A 219 2.19 35.82 -0.26
CA ALA A 219 2.22 36.28 -1.63
C ALA A 219 0.87 36.91 -2.00
N ALA A 220 0.91 38.08 -2.64
CA ALA A 220 -0.27 38.81 -3.09
C ALA A 220 -0.77 38.34 -4.46
N SER A 221 0.03 37.55 -5.19
CA SER A 221 -0.31 37.07 -6.53
C SER A 221 0.32 35.71 -6.84
N PRO A 222 -0.20 34.96 -7.83
CA PRO A 222 0.44 33.74 -8.31
C PRO A 222 1.89 33.97 -8.76
N ALA A 223 2.19 35.11 -9.38
CA ALA A 223 3.54 35.43 -9.84
C ALA A 223 4.55 35.55 -8.69
N GLU A 224 4.15 36.18 -7.59
CA GLU A 224 4.96 36.30 -6.36
C GLU A 224 5.11 34.95 -5.65
N PHE A 225 4.03 34.15 -5.59
CA PHE A 225 4.10 32.79 -5.06
C PHE A 225 5.09 31.92 -5.82
N LEU A 226 5.02 31.92 -7.16
CA LEU A 226 5.96 31.21 -8.03
C LEU A 226 7.39 31.75 -7.93
N GLN A 227 7.56 33.04 -7.65
CA GLN A 227 8.88 33.63 -7.38
C GLN A 227 9.49 33.03 -6.12
N HIS A 228 8.73 32.90 -5.03
CA HIS A 228 9.21 32.23 -3.82
C HIS A 228 9.65 30.79 -4.09
N LEU A 229 8.93 30.04 -4.93
CA LEU A 229 9.33 28.67 -5.31
C LEU A 229 10.66 28.63 -6.09
N ARG A 230 10.89 29.57 -7.00
CA ARG A 230 12.16 29.66 -7.76
C ARG A 230 13.34 30.04 -6.87
N GLU A 231 13.11 30.96 -5.95
CA GLU A 231 14.12 31.42 -5.00
C GLU A 231 14.41 30.35 -3.93
N GLY A 232 13.43 29.51 -3.61
CA GLY A 232 13.51 28.49 -2.55
C GLY A 232 12.98 28.95 -1.20
N ALA A 233 12.20 30.03 -1.19
CA ALA A 233 11.51 30.52 0.01
C ALA A 233 10.22 29.73 0.25
N CYS A 234 10.32 28.41 0.40
CA CYS A 234 9.17 27.54 0.63
C CYS A 234 9.51 26.34 1.52
N ASN A 235 8.47 25.73 2.08
CA ASN A 235 8.58 24.49 2.84
C ASN A 235 7.45 23.53 2.45
N ALA A 236 7.79 22.26 2.27
CA ALA A 236 6.81 21.19 2.19
C ALA A 236 6.11 21.01 3.55
N GLN A 237 4.80 20.81 3.53
CA GLN A 237 3.94 20.58 4.69
C GLN A 237 2.99 19.41 4.43
N GLY A 238 2.42 18.86 5.50
CA GLY A 238 1.49 17.73 5.44
C GLY A 238 2.15 16.39 5.73
N HIS A 239 1.60 15.32 5.17
CA HIS A 239 2.07 13.95 5.43
C HIS A 239 2.08 13.10 4.15
N GLY A 240 2.88 12.03 4.16
CA GLY A 240 2.84 11.02 3.11
C GLY A 240 1.52 10.23 3.11
N GLY A 241 1.29 9.52 2.01
CA GLY A 241 0.12 8.67 1.84
C GLY A 241 0.21 7.33 2.56
N SER A 242 -0.87 6.56 2.42
CA SER A 242 -1.00 5.20 2.95
C SER A 242 -1.58 4.26 1.90
N PRO A 243 -1.38 2.93 2.04
CA PRO A 243 -2.10 1.94 1.24
C PRO A 243 -3.61 2.14 1.26
N LEU A 244 -4.18 2.49 2.42
CA LEU A 244 -5.62 2.68 2.57
C LEU A 244 -6.11 3.90 1.80
N ALA A 245 -5.35 5.01 1.81
CA ALA A 245 -5.69 6.21 1.05
C ALA A 245 -5.70 5.93 -0.46
N LEU A 246 -4.67 5.24 -0.98
CA LEU A 246 -4.61 4.84 -2.38
C LEU A 246 -5.78 3.92 -2.77
N SER A 247 -6.08 2.91 -1.96
CA SER A 247 -7.21 2.00 -2.21
C SER A 247 -8.55 2.74 -2.17
N HIS A 248 -8.71 3.70 -1.27
CA HIS A 248 -9.92 4.50 -1.15
C HIS A 248 -10.10 5.42 -2.37
N GLY A 249 -9.02 6.06 -2.84
CA GLY A 249 -9.00 6.79 -4.09
C GLY A 249 -9.44 5.92 -5.27
N PHE A 250 -8.91 4.69 -5.36
CA PHE A 250 -9.31 3.72 -6.38
C PHE A 250 -10.81 3.41 -6.34
N TYR A 251 -11.37 3.10 -5.16
CA TYR A 251 -12.80 2.82 -5.04
C TYR A 251 -13.65 4.02 -5.47
N ASN A 252 -13.21 5.24 -5.16
CA ASN A 252 -13.91 6.45 -5.60
C ASN A 252 -13.92 6.55 -7.13
N THR A 253 -12.75 6.44 -7.77
CA THR A 253 -12.61 6.49 -9.24
C THR A 253 -13.44 5.39 -9.92
N LEU A 254 -13.42 4.16 -9.38
CA LEU A 254 -14.24 3.05 -9.90
C LEU A 254 -15.74 3.34 -9.77
N SER A 255 -16.17 3.98 -8.69
CA SER A 255 -17.58 4.36 -8.51
C SER A 255 -18.03 5.39 -9.52
N CYS A 256 -17.25 6.46 -9.70
CA CYS A 256 -17.53 7.48 -10.70
C CYS A 256 -17.59 6.85 -12.10
N PHE A 257 -16.64 5.95 -12.42
CA PHE A 257 -16.68 5.19 -13.68
C PHE A 257 -17.97 4.40 -13.87
N ILE A 258 -18.41 3.68 -12.83
CA ILE A 258 -19.65 2.89 -12.86
C ILE A 258 -20.87 3.81 -13.03
N GLN A 259 -20.91 4.94 -12.33
CA GLN A 259 -21.98 5.92 -12.45
C GLN A 259 -22.05 6.42 -13.89
N ASP A 260 -20.96 6.91 -14.46
CA ASP A 260 -20.95 7.49 -15.81
C ASP A 260 -21.28 6.47 -16.91
N HIS A 261 -20.80 5.22 -16.81
CA HIS A 261 -20.95 4.23 -17.88
C HIS A 261 -22.15 3.29 -17.72
N PHE A 262 -22.70 3.15 -16.51
CA PHE A 262 -23.73 2.16 -16.22
C PHE A 262 -25.01 2.73 -15.62
N HIS A 263 -25.16 4.05 -15.44
CA HIS A 263 -26.44 4.64 -14.98
C HIS A 263 -27.64 4.18 -15.84
N GLU A 264 -27.48 4.16 -17.16
CA GLU A 264 -28.52 3.69 -18.10
C GLU A 264 -28.75 2.17 -18.04
N ARG A 265 -27.74 1.37 -17.69
CA ARG A 265 -27.83 -0.11 -17.60
C ARG A 265 -28.32 -0.61 -16.24
N LEU A 266 -28.07 0.13 -15.16
CA LEU A 266 -28.52 -0.15 -13.80
C LEU A 266 -30.01 0.18 -13.60
N GLY A 267 -30.56 1.04 -14.46
CA GLY A 267 -31.98 1.35 -14.49
C GLY A 267 -32.50 1.86 -13.14
N PRO A 268 -33.69 1.46 -12.69
CA PRO A 268 -34.32 2.00 -11.47
C PRO A 268 -33.56 1.73 -10.16
N THR A 269 -32.55 0.85 -10.19
CA THR A 269 -31.74 0.51 -9.01
C THR A 269 -30.52 1.39 -8.82
N ALA A 270 -30.15 2.21 -9.81
CA ALA A 270 -28.96 3.05 -9.74
C ALA A 270 -28.94 3.98 -8.50
N PRO A 271 -30.03 4.71 -8.16
CA PRO A 271 -29.99 5.64 -7.02
C PRO A 271 -29.80 4.94 -5.67
N LEU A 272 -30.33 3.73 -5.52
CA LEU A 272 -30.14 2.93 -4.30
C LEU A 272 -28.69 2.44 -4.19
N VAL A 273 -28.13 1.91 -5.27
CA VAL A 273 -26.75 1.42 -5.32
C VAL A 273 -25.77 2.56 -5.05
N GLU A 274 -26.00 3.74 -5.62
CA GLU A 274 -25.21 4.95 -5.39
C GLU A 274 -25.26 5.39 -3.93
N ALA A 275 -26.45 5.43 -3.32
CA ALA A 275 -26.59 5.81 -1.92
C ALA A 275 -25.95 4.78 -0.96
N MET A 276 -25.97 3.49 -1.30
CA MET A 276 -25.26 2.45 -0.54
C MET A 276 -23.74 2.62 -0.67
N PHE A 277 -23.25 2.85 -1.88
CA PHE A 277 -21.83 2.98 -2.15
C PHE A 277 -21.24 4.25 -1.52
N SER A 278 -21.92 5.40 -1.66
CA SER A 278 -21.52 6.65 -1.02
C SER A 278 -21.37 6.50 0.50
N ARG A 279 -22.34 5.85 1.17
CA ARG A 279 -22.25 5.55 2.60
C ARG A 279 -21.05 4.66 2.94
N PHE A 280 -20.79 3.63 2.12
CA PHE A 280 -19.64 2.77 2.30
C PHE A 280 -18.31 3.54 2.19
N MET A 281 -18.19 4.45 1.21
CA MET A 281 -17.04 5.35 1.07
C MET A 281 -16.91 6.35 2.22
N GLU A 282 -18.02 6.74 2.86
CA GLU A 282 -17.99 7.55 4.08
C GLU A 282 -17.63 6.74 5.35
N GLY A 283 -17.42 5.42 5.21
CA GLY A 283 -17.17 4.52 6.34
C GLY A 283 -18.41 4.27 7.21
N ARG A 284 -19.61 4.38 6.63
CA ARG A 284 -20.92 4.17 7.28
C ARG A 284 -21.54 2.83 6.87
N ASP A 285 -22.54 2.36 7.63
CA ASP A 285 -23.32 1.16 7.26
C ASP A 285 -24.06 1.40 5.92
N PRO A 286 -23.73 0.63 4.86
CA PRO A 286 -24.33 0.84 3.53
C PRO A 286 -25.83 0.54 3.50
N THR A 287 -26.38 -0.14 4.51
CA THR A 287 -27.80 -0.52 4.60
C THR A 287 -28.64 0.41 5.46
N GLU A 288 -28.01 1.39 6.11
CA GLU A 288 -28.68 2.29 7.04
C GLU A 288 -29.30 3.50 6.32
N PHE A 289 -30.59 3.41 6.04
CA PHE A 289 -31.38 4.48 5.41
C PHE A 289 -32.37 5.12 6.38
N THR A 290 -32.49 6.44 6.31
CA THR A 290 -33.53 7.19 7.01
C THR A 290 -34.91 6.85 6.45
N LEU A 291 -35.97 7.11 7.24
CA LEU A 291 -37.36 6.90 6.80
C LEU A 291 -37.70 7.67 5.52
N ARG A 292 -37.12 8.86 5.34
CA ARG A 292 -37.31 9.71 4.15
C ARG A 292 -36.66 9.10 2.91
N GLU A 293 -35.45 8.56 3.04
CA GLU A 293 -34.75 7.90 1.94
C GLU A 293 -35.43 6.58 1.55
N LYS A 294 -35.85 5.77 2.53
CA LYS A 294 -36.64 4.55 2.27
C LYS A 294 -37.92 4.87 1.50
N ALA A 295 -38.61 5.96 1.83
CA ALA A 295 -39.79 6.43 1.11
C ALA A 295 -39.46 6.87 -0.33
N ASN A 296 -38.34 7.56 -0.54
CA ASN A 296 -37.88 7.98 -1.88
C ASN A 296 -37.51 6.78 -2.76
N PHE A 297 -36.79 5.78 -2.23
CA PHE A 297 -36.47 4.56 -2.98
C PHE A 297 -37.71 3.71 -3.30
N ALA A 298 -38.67 3.64 -2.36
CA ALA A 298 -39.95 2.98 -2.60
C ALA A 298 -40.77 3.70 -3.69
N ALA A 299 -40.81 5.03 -3.68
CA ALA A 299 -41.48 5.82 -4.72
C ALA A 299 -40.85 5.61 -6.11
N GLN A 300 -39.52 5.62 -6.21
CA GLN A 300 -38.79 5.34 -7.46
C GLN A 300 -38.97 3.89 -7.94
N GLY A 301 -39.00 2.93 -7.01
CA GLY A 301 -39.26 1.51 -7.30
C GLY A 301 -40.68 1.23 -7.80
N VAL A 302 -41.68 1.98 -7.29
CA VAL A 302 -43.08 1.90 -7.74
C VAL A 302 -43.28 2.58 -9.10
N MET A 303 -42.61 3.70 -9.37
CA MET A 303 -42.72 4.41 -10.65
C MET A 303 -42.08 3.65 -11.84
N SER A 304 -41.13 2.74 -11.60
CA SER A 304 -40.46 1.98 -12.66
C SER A 304 -41.16 0.67 -13.07
N GLY A 305 -42.25 0.29 -12.38
CA GLY A 305 -43.13 -0.82 -12.79
C GLY A 305 -42.52 -2.24 -12.78
N LYS A 306 -41.30 -2.45 -12.26
CA LYS A 306 -40.58 -3.73 -12.35
C LYS A 306 -40.09 -4.28 -11.01
N ILE A 307 -40.93 -4.22 -9.98
CA ILE A 307 -40.64 -4.81 -8.65
C ILE A 307 -40.32 -6.32 -8.73
N PHE A 308 -40.79 -7.02 -9.77
CA PHE A 308 -40.71 -8.49 -9.86
C PHE A 308 -39.58 -9.06 -10.74
N GLU A 309 -38.89 -8.26 -11.58
CA GLU A 309 -37.76 -8.76 -12.39
C GLU A 309 -36.43 -8.84 -11.62
N LEU A 310 -36.35 -8.21 -10.45
CA LEU A 310 -35.18 -8.16 -9.57
C LEU A 310 -34.70 -9.53 -9.09
N ALA A 311 -35.59 -10.53 -9.07
CA ALA A 311 -35.35 -11.84 -8.49
C ALA A 311 -34.79 -12.90 -9.47
N LYS A 312 -34.73 -12.61 -10.78
CA LYS A 312 -34.57 -13.65 -11.82
C LYS A 312 -33.16 -13.85 -12.40
N ARG A 313 -32.14 -13.09 -11.98
CA ARG A 313 -30.76 -13.30 -12.48
C ARG A 313 -30.03 -14.36 -11.63
N ARG A 314 -29.42 -15.35 -12.28
CA ARG A 314 -28.75 -16.53 -11.69
C ARG A 314 -27.59 -16.22 -10.70
N ASN A 315 -27.14 -14.97 -10.57
CA ASN A 315 -26.10 -14.53 -9.62
C ASN A 315 -26.64 -13.81 -8.36
N VAL A 316 -27.97 -13.80 -8.13
CA VAL A 316 -28.63 -13.15 -6.97
C VAL A 316 -28.34 -13.84 -5.62
N SER A 317 -27.79 -15.06 -5.61
CA SER A 317 -27.57 -15.81 -4.36
C SER A 317 -26.57 -15.14 -3.42
N LEU A 318 -25.39 -14.75 -3.94
CA LEU A 318 -24.30 -14.20 -3.13
C LEU A 318 -24.63 -12.82 -2.56
N TRP A 319 -25.24 -11.96 -3.39
CA TRP A 319 -25.71 -10.63 -2.96
C TRP A 319 -26.83 -10.69 -1.94
N LYS A 320 -27.79 -11.62 -2.09
CA LYS A 320 -28.87 -11.83 -1.11
C LYS A 320 -28.34 -12.43 0.20
N GLU A 321 -27.26 -13.21 0.16
CA GLU A 321 -26.56 -13.72 1.35
C GLU A 321 -25.76 -12.63 2.06
N LEU A 322 -25.00 -11.83 1.30
CA LEU A 322 -24.29 -10.64 1.78
C LEU A 322 -25.23 -9.66 2.46
N SER A 323 -26.30 -9.25 1.77
CA SER A 323 -27.28 -8.30 2.31
C SER A 323 -27.97 -8.82 3.57
N ARG A 324 -28.32 -10.11 3.64
CA ARG A 324 -28.87 -10.73 4.85
C ARG A 324 -27.87 -10.74 6.00
N TYR A 325 -26.59 -10.97 5.72
CA TYR A 325 -25.54 -10.97 6.73
C TYR A 325 -25.34 -9.56 7.31
N PHE A 326 -25.21 -8.54 6.46
CA PHE A 326 -25.13 -7.14 6.89
C PHE A 326 -26.37 -6.68 7.67
N ALA A 327 -27.54 -7.25 7.41
CA ALA A 327 -28.76 -6.93 8.15
C ALA A 327 -28.80 -7.50 9.58
N GLN A 328 -27.88 -8.40 9.96
CA GLN A 328 -27.87 -9.02 11.29
C GLN A 328 -27.48 -7.99 12.36
N PRO A 329 -28.25 -7.86 13.47
CA PRO A 329 -27.95 -6.88 14.53
C PRO A 329 -26.57 -7.06 15.16
N GLU A 330 -26.11 -8.30 15.31
CA GLU A 330 -24.80 -8.65 15.85
C GLU A 330 -23.66 -8.16 14.95
N VAL A 331 -23.81 -8.33 13.63
CA VAL A 331 -22.84 -7.84 12.63
C VAL A 331 -22.80 -6.32 12.63
N LYS A 332 -23.97 -5.66 12.69
CA LYS A 332 -24.05 -4.19 12.78
C LYS A 332 -23.40 -3.64 14.04
N ALA A 333 -23.66 -4.27 15.19
CA ALA A 333 -23.07 -3.86 16.47
C ALA A 333 -21.54 -4.03 16.47
N LEU A 334 -21.05 -5.13 15.89
CA LEU A 334 -19.62 -5.38 15.78
C LEU A 334 -18.94 -4.40 14.81
N LEU A 335 -19.52 -4.16 13.64
CA LEU A 335 -19.00 -3.15 12.70
C LEU A 335 -19.00 -1.75 13.33
N ALA A 336 -20.07 -1.39 14.05
CA ALA A 336 -20.15 -0.11 14.77
C ALA A 336 -19.07 0.01 15.85
N GLN A 337 -18.74 -1.08 16.55
CA GLN A 337 -17.66 -1.12 17.54
C GLN A 337 -16.28 -1.02 16.89
N GLU A 338 -16.05 -1.68 15.75
CA GLU A 338 -14.75 -1.64 15.05
C GLU A 338 -14.42 -0.26 14.48
N VAL A 339 -15.45 0.50 14.06
CA VAL A 339 -15.28 1.87 13.54
C VAL A 339 -15.38 2.96 14.61
N ASP A 340 -15.74 2.61 15.85
CA ASP A 340 -15.87 3.56 16.95
C ASP A 340 -14.51 4.21 17.27
N GLY A 341 -14.50 5.54 17.38
CA GLY A 341 -13.27 6.32 17.60
C GLY A 341 -12.29 6.40 16.43
N VAL A 342 -12.60 5.83 15.25
CA VAL A 342 -11.75 5.97 14.05
C VAL A 342 -12.16 7.21 13.27
N GLY A 343 -11.26 8.21 13.21
CA GLY A 343 -11.54 9.49 12.54
C GLY A 343 -11.47 9.42 11.03
N GLU A 344 -10.57 8.59 10.49
CA GLU A 344 -10.31 8.50 9.05
C GLU A 344 -11.39 7.69 8.32
N ALA A 345 -11.88 8.19 7.18
CA ALA A 345 -12.95 7.52 6.43
C ALA A 345 -12.43 6.25 5.75
N GLU A 346 -11.26 6.33 5.11
CA GLU A 346 -10.60 5.23 4.43
C GLU A 346 -10.31 4.05 5.35
N ARG A 347 -10.00 4.34 6.62
CA ARG A 347 -9.75 3.33 7.63
C ARG A 347 -11.03 2.63 8.06
N ARG A 348 -12.11 3.38 8.27
CA ARG A 348 -13.42 2.80 8.58
C ARG A 348 -13.93 1.92 7.43
N THR A 349 -13.82 2.39 6.18
CA THR A 349 -14.16 1.61 4.99
C THR A 349 -13.34 0.33 4.90
N PHE A 350 -12.03 0.40 5.16
CA PHE A 350 -11.16 -0.78 5.18
C PHE A 350 -11.60 -1.80 6.23
N LEU A 351 -11.85 -1.38 7.47
CA LEU A 351 -12.29 -2.29 8.54
C LEU A 351 -13.60 -2.99 8.17
N ILE A 352 -14.59 -2.23 7.68
CA ILE A 352 -15.88 -2.79 7.24
C ILE A 352 -15.69 -3.78 6.08
N ALA A 353 -14.95 -3.39 5.04
CA ALA A 353 -14.70 -4.23 3.88
C ALA A 353 -13.98 -5.52 4.27
N ASN A 354 -12.93 -5.39 5.08
CA ASN A 354 -12.13 -6.51 5.53
C ASN A 354 -12.97 -7.50 6.35
N HIS A 355 -13.68 -7.01 7.36
CA HIS A 355 -14.50 -7.84 8.24
C HIS A 355 -15.48 -8.71 7.42
N VAL A 356 -16.17 -8.11 6.47
CA VAL A 356 -17.19 -8.79 5.66
C VAL A 356 -16.56 -9.81 4.72
N CYS A 357 -15.50 -9.40 4.02
CA CYS A 357 -14.81 -10.25 3.07
C CYS A 357 -14.18 -11.47 3.74
N GLU A 358 -13.57 -11.29 4.91
CA GLU A 358 -12.92 -12.36 5.66
C GLU A 358 -13.93 -13.36 6.23
N GLN A 359 -15.08 -12.88 6.74
CA GLN A 359 -16.15 -13.75 7.22
C GLN A 359 -16.75 -14.62 6.11
N LEU A 360 -16.94 -14.05 4.92
CA LEU A 360 -17.36 -14.84 3.75
C LEU A 360 -16.28 -15.83 3.30
N ALA A 361 -15.02 -15.39 3.25
CA ALA A 361 -13.90 -16.24 2.86
C ALA A 361 -13.78 -17.44 3.80
N PHE A 362 -13.94 -17.23 5.11
CA PHE A 362 -13.94 -18.30 6.09
C PHE A 362 -15.09 -19.28 5.88
N ARG A 363 -16.31 -18.84 5.58
CA ARG A 363 -17.44 -19.75 5.27
C ARG A 363 -17.18 -20.62 4.05
N PHE A 364 -16.61 -20.06 2.99
CA PHE A 364 -16.23 -20.84 1.80
C PHE A 364 -15.11 -21.82 2.11
N PHE A 365 -14.16 -21.42 2.95
CA PHE A 365 -13.08 -22.27 3.43
C PHE A 365 -13.59 -23.43 4.31
N GLU A 366 -14.48 -23.19 5.28
CA GLU A 366 -15.11 -24.24 6.08
C GLU A 366 -15.85 -25.25 5.19
N LYS A 367 -16.58 -24.76 4.18
CA LYS A 367 -17.25 -25.62 3.21
C LYS A 367 -16.23 -26.46 2.43
N PHE A 368 -15.10 -25.88 2.03
CA PHE A 368 -14.01 -26.60 1.38
C PHE A 368 -13.47 -27.72 2.29
N VAL A 369 -13.09 -27.41 3.54
CA VAL A 369 -12.57 -28.38 4.50
C VAL A 369 -13.57 -29.51 4.75
N LYS A 370 -14.86 -29.18 4.93
CA LYS A 370 -15.92 -30.18 5.13
C LYS A 370 -16.08 -31.11 3.94
N GLN A 371 -16.02 -30.60 2.71
CA GLN A 371 -16.14 -31.43 1.51
C GLN A 371 -14.90 -32.31 1.31
N LEU A 372 -13.71 -31.78 1.60
CA LEU A 372 -12.46 -32.54 1.56
C LEU A 372 -12.50 -33.71 2.54
N ASN A 373 -12.92 -33.47 3.79
CA ASN A 373 -13.10 -34.51 4.81
C ASN A 373 -14.16 -35.56 4.43
N SER A 374 -15.08 -35.21 3.54
CA SER A 374 -16.12 -36.12 3.04
C SER A 374 -15.70 -36.88 1.78
N GLY A 375 -14.48 -36.68 1.27
CA GLY A 375 -13.98 -37.30 0.04
C GLY A 375 -14.48 -36.66 -1.27
N ASN A 376 -15.19 -35.53 -1.19
CA ASN A 376 -15.82 -34.86 -2.32
C ASN A 376 -14.89 -33.82 -2.95
N LEU A 377 -13.91 -34.28 -3.73
CA LEU A 377 -12.82 -33.44 -4.23
C LEU A 377 -13.31 -32.33 -5.18
N ILE A 378 -14.28 -32.62 -6.06
CA ILE A 378 -14.81 -31.64 -7.03
C ILE A 378 -15.58 -30.53 -6.32
N GLU A 379 -16.46 -30.89 -5.40
CA GLU A 379 -17.27 -29.97 -4.60
C GLU A 379 -16.40 -29.09 -3.69
N SER A 380 -15.27 -29.64 -3.21
CA SER A 380 -14.28 -28.87 -2.45
C SER A 380 -13.68 -27.75 -3.31
N MET A 381 -13.27 -28.05 -4.56
CA MET A 381 -12.72 -27.04 -5.47
C MET A 381 -13.76 -25.97 -5.83
N GLN A 382 -15.02 -26.36 -6.01
CA GLN A 382 -16.11 -25.40 -6.23
C GLN A 382 -16.32 -24.46 -5.04
N ALA A 383 -16.18 -24.94 -3.79
CA ALA A 383 -16.26 -24.09 -2.61
C ALA A 383 -15.16 -23.01 -2.61
N LEU A 384 -13.93 -23.35 -3.00
CA LEU A 384 -12.83 -22.39 -3.13
C LEU A 384 -13.09 -21.32 -4.21
N SER A 385 -13.77 -21.67 -5.31
CA SER A 385 -14.14 -20.69 -6.35
C SER A 385 -14.97 -19.51 -5.82
N GLY A 386 -15.70 -19.71 -4.71
CA GLY A 386 -16.49 -18.67 -4.04
C GLY A 386 -15.65 -17.55 -3.41
N ILE A 387 -14.34 -17.77 -3.25
CA ILE A 387 -13.38 -16.76 -2.76
C ILE A 387 -13.03 -15.75 -3.85
N MET A 388 -13.12 -16.12 -5.14
CA MET A 388 -12.68 -15.26 -6.24
C MET A 388 -13.39 -13.87 -6.28
N PRO A 389 -14.73 -13.76 -6.12
CA PRO A 389 -15.38 -12.46 -6.06
C PRO A 389 -14.93 -11.61 -4.87
N ILE A 390 -14.56 -12.24 -3.75
CA ILE A 390 -14.06 -11.56 -2.55
C ILE A 390 -12.70 -10.93 -2.86
N LEU A 391 -11.81 -11.68 -3.52
CA LEU A 391 -10.51 -11.16 -3.94
C LEU A 391 -10.63 -9.99 -4.92
N VAL A 392 -11.66 -9.98 -5.78
CA VAL A 392 -11.94 -8.83 -6.66
C VAL A 392 -12.32 -7.60 -5.84
N VAL A 393 -13.18 -7.76 -4.85
CA VAL A 393 -13.56 -6.65 -3.95
C VAL A 393 -12.34 -6.14 -3.19
N LEU A 394 -11.48 -7.03 -2.69
CA LEU A 394 -10.28 -6.67 -1.93
C LEU A 394 -9.06 -6.27 -2.79
N ALA A 395 -9.15 -6.41 -4.12
CA ALA A 395 -8.01 -6.18 -5.02
C ALA A 395 -7.40 -4.78 -4.87
N PRO A 396 -8.17 -3.68 -4.68
CA PRO A 396 -7.60 -2.36 -4.45
C PRO A 396 -6.76 -2.27 -3.17
N TYR A 397 -7.13 -2.97 -2.10
CA TYR A 397 -6.32 -3.04 -0.88
C TYR A 397 -5.06 -3.86 -1.09
N ILE A 398 -5.18 -5.05 -1.70
CA ILE A 398 -4.03 -5.90 -2.00
C ILE A 398 -3.03 -5.15 -2.90
N TYR A 399 -3.54 -4.46 -3.91
CA TYR A 399 -2.75 -3.59 -4.78
C TYR A 399 -2.11 -2.47 -3.98
N GLY A 400 -2.88 -1.71 -3.20
CA GLY A 400 -2.39 -0.57 -2.45
C GLY A 400 -1.26 -0.93 -1.47
N PHE A 401 -1.36 -2.06 -0.77
CA PHE A 401 -0.30 -2.53 0.11
C PHE A 401 0.97 -2.94 -0.65
N HIS A 402 0.82 -3.50 -1.86
CA HIS A 402 1.96 -3.96 -2.65
C HIS A 402 2.64 -2.85 -3.46
N SER A 403 1.86 -2.00 -4.14
CA SER A 403 2.39 -0.93 -5.01
C SER A 403 3.06 0.18 -4.22
N GLN A 404 2.57 0.45 -3.01
CA GLN A 404 3.14 1.47 -2.11
C GLN A 404 4.40 0.99 -1.42
N ALA A 405 4.62 -0.32 -1.30
CA ALA A 405 5.76 -0.88 -0.58
C ALA A 405 7.05 -0.66 -1.37
N PRO A 406 7.94 0.25 -0.93
CA PRO A 406 9.11 0.57 -1.71
C PRO A 406 10.16 -0.53 -1.61
N SER A 407 11.02 -0.66 -2.63
CA SER A 407 12.12 -1.61 -2.61
C SER A 407 13.15 -1.21 -1.55
N ARG A 408 13.09 -1.83 -0.37
CA ARG A 408 14.01 -1.53 0.75
C ARG A 408 15.47 -1.83 0.42
N THR A 409 15.73 -2.86 -0.39
CA THR A 409 17.08 -3.18 -0.86
C THR A 409 17.66 -2.04 -1.69
N TRP A 410 16.87 -1.52 -2.62
CA TRP A 410 17.26 -0.38 -3.45
C TRP A 410 17.42 0.90 -2.64
N LEU A 411 16.49 1.19 -1.73
CA LEU A 411 16.56 2.35 -0.84
C LEU A 411 17.80 2.30 0.08
N ARG A 412 18.14 1.13 0.62
CA ARG A 412 19.36 0.94 1.43
C ARG A 412 20.61 1.22 0.62
N LYS A 413 20.66 0.74 -0.63
CA LYS A 413 21.77 1.02 -1.55
C LYS A 413 21.91 2.52 -1.80
N ILE A 414 20.81 3.20 -2.15
CA ILE A 414 20.82 4.65 -2.39
C ILE A 414 21.30 5.43 -1.17
N CYS A 415 20.77 5.13 0.01
CA CYS A 415 21.17 5.83 1.23
C CYS A 415 22.65 5.62 1.52
N LEU A 416 23.15 4.39 1.37
CA LEU A 416 24.57 4.09 1.57
C LEU A 416 25.46 4.82 0.55
N ASP A 417 25.09 4.82 -0.72
CA ASP A 417 25.88 5.44 -1.80
C ASP A 417 25.93 6.98 -1.66
N LEU A 418 24.80 7.60 -1.29
CA LEU A 418 24.68 9.05 -1.20
C LEU A 418 25.13 9.62 0.16
N THR A 419 24.81 8.95 1.26
CA THR A 419 25.00 9.47 2.62
C THR A 419 26.07 8.73 3.42
N GLY A 420 26.54 7.58 2.94
CA GLY A 420 27.49 6.72 3.66
C GLY A 420 26.88 5.92 4.81
N ALA A 421 25.58 6.06 5.08
CA ALA A 421 24.89 5.38 6.16
C ALA A 421 23.52 4.84 5.73
N ILE A 422 23.01 3.87 6.49
CA ILE A 422 21.66 3.35 6.32
C ILE A 422 20.78 3.96 7.43
N PRO A 423 19.74 4.75 7.10
CA PRO A 423 18.81 5.30 8.07
C PRO A 423 18.19 4.24 8.96
N ARG A 424 17.87 4.60 10.22
CA ARG A 424 17.25 3.67 11.19
C ARG A 424 15.98 3.04 10.62
N SER A 425 15.14 3.81 9.92
CA SER A 425 13.91 3.33 9.28
C SER A 425 14.13 2.23 8.23
N LEU A 426 15.36 2.06 7.72
CA LEU A 426 15.75 0.99 6.79
C LEU A 426 16.61 -0.09 7.44
N GLN A 427 17.01 0.06 8.70
CA GLN A 427 17.72 -0.94 9.49
C GLN A 427 16.74 -1.98 10.05
N ASN A 428 17.26 -3.16 10.39
CA ASN A 428 16.46 -4.25 10.95
C ASN A 428 16.39 -4.12 12.48
N HIS A 429 15.59 -3.17 12.97
CA HIS A 429 15.47 -2.92 14.42
C HIS A 429 14.13 -3.40 14.99
N ARG A 430 13.02 -3.19 14.27
CA ARG A 430 11.66 -3.54 14.71
C ARG A 430 11.19 -4.81 14.04
N ARG A 431 10.93 -5.87 14.82
CA ARG A 431 10.71 -7.24 14.33
C ARG A 431 9.35 -7.79 14.74
N ALA A 432 8.61 -8.35 13.78
CA ALA A 432 7.37 -9.08 14.03
C ALA A 432 7.64 -10.59 13.92
N TRP A 433 7.42 -11.34 15.00
CA TRP A 433 7.67 -12.79 15.04
C TRP A 433 6.38 -13.59 15.01
N PHE A 434 6.06 -14.13 13.85
CA PHE A 434 4.87 -14.92 13.56
C PHE A 434 5.01 -16.38 14.00
N THR A 435 4.02 -16.83 14.78
CA THR A 435 3.90 -18.22 15.19
C THR A 435 2.45 -18.65 15.36
N ASP A 436 2.13 -19.83 14.85
CA ASP A 436 0.87 -20.53 15.11
C ASP A 436 0.89 -21.14 16.52
N THR A 437 2.06 -21.46 17.06
CA THR A 437 2.19 -22.19 18.33
C THR A 437 2.83 -21.32 19.40
N LEU A 438 2.07 -20.95 20.44
CA LEU A 438 2.58 -20.16 21.57
C LEU A 438 2.22 -20.74 22.94
N GLU A 439 1.03 -21.34 23.09
CA GLU A 439 0.61 -22.05 24.31
C GLU A 439 0.97 -23.54 24.30
N ASP A 440 1.20 -24.12 23.13
CA ASP A 440 1.48 -25.55 22.99
C ASP A 440 2.74 -25.98 23.76
N VAL A 441 2.74 -27.21 24.29
CA VAL A 441 3.90 -27.78 24.97
C VAL A 441 4.86 -28.36 23.93
N ASN A 442 5.60 -27.49 23.24
CA ASN A 442 6.58 -27.89 22.23
C ASN A 442 7.86 -27.02 22.26
N GLY A 443 8.86 -27.45 21.49
CA GLY A 443 10.14 -26.75 21.40
C GLY A 443 10.05 -25.35 20.76
N VAL A 444 9.06 -25.14 19.87
CA VAL A 444 8.82 -23.87 19.19
C VAL A 444 8.37 -22.81 20.19
N SER A 445 7.29 -23.07 20.92
CA SER A 445 6.74 -22.14 21.92
C SER A 445 7.76 -21.79 22.99
N THR A 446 8.54 -22.77 23.44
CA THR A 446 9.62 -22.57 24.41
C THR A 446 10.70 -21.65 23.85
N THR A 447 11.11 -21.86 22.60
CA THR A 447 12.12 -21.02 21.95
C THR A 447 11.62 -19.59 21.75
N VAL A 448 10.40 -19.43 21.22
CA VAL A 448 9.77 -18.12 21.00
C VAL A 448 9.68 -17.34 22.32
N ARG A 449 9.12 -17.94 23.39
CA ARG A 449 8.96 -17.27 24.69
C ARG A 449 10.31 -16.85 25.29
N LYS A 450 11.30 -17.76 25.31
CA LYS A 450 12.62 -17.46 25.86
C LYS A 450 13.34 -16.37 25.08
N MET A 451 13.30 -16.42 23.75
CA MET A 451 13.96 -15.42 22.92
C MET A 451 13.23 -14.06 22.95
N ALA A 452 11.89 -14.04 23.06
CA ALA A 452 11.13 -12.81 23.21
C ALA A 452 11.43 -12.11 24.55
N LEU A 453 11.49 -12.87 25.65
CA LEU A 453 11.91 -12.35 26.95
C LEU A 453 13.35 -11.83 26.93
N ALA A 454 14.27 -12.57 26.33
CA ALA A 454 15.67 -12.13 26.19
C ALA A 454 15.79 -10.86 25.33
N ALA A 455 15.03 -10.76 24.24
CA ALA A 455 14.99 -9.57 23.39
C ALA A 455 14.46 -8.36 24.18
N GLN A 456 13.38 -8.52 24.94
CA GLN A 456 12.85 -7.47 25.80
C GLN A 456 13.86 -7.03 26.86
N ALA A 457 14.53 -7.97 27.53
CA ALA A 457 15.56 -7.67 28.52
C ALA A 457 16.77 -6.92 27.91
N ALA A 458 17.10 -7.20 26.65
CA ALA A 458 18.14 -6.50 25.90
C ALA A 458 17.68 -5.15 25.31
N GLY A 459 16.41 -4.77 25.46
CA GLY A 459 15.84 -3.55 24.88
C GLY A 459 15.62 -3.63 23.35
N GLU A 460 15.60 -4.83 22.78
CA GLU A 460 15.35 -5.06 21.36
C GLU A 460 13.84 -5.00 21.05
N GLU A 461 13.49 -4.34 19.95
CA GLU A 461 12.10 -4.17 19.52
C GLU A 461 11.59 -5.43 18.79
N LEU A 462 11.09 -6.40 19.56
CA LEU A 462 10.49 -7.62 19.03
C LEU A 462 9.07 -7.81 19.57
N VAL A 463 8.12 -8.01 18.66
CA VAL A 463 6.72 -8.32 18.99
C VAL A 463 6.36 -9.68 18.43
N VAL A 464 5.90 -10.58 19.30
CA VAL A 464 5.36 -11.88 18.85
C VAL A 464 3.96 -11.66 18.31
N VAL A 465 3.66 -12.25 17.15
CA VAL A 465 2.36 -12.16 16.48
C VAL A 465 1.75 -13.54 16.36
N THR A 466 0.51 -13.68 16.84
CA THR A 466 -0.26 -14.94 16.78
C THR A 466 -1.75 -14.65 16.61
N SER A 467 -2.56 -15.69 16.40
CA SER A 467 -4.02 -15.57 16.37
C SER A 467 -4.69 -16.72 17.08
N ARG A 468 -5.30 -16.42 18.24
CA ARG A 468 -5.99 -17.37 19.12
C ARG A 468 -7.21 -16.71 19.74
N ARG A 469 -8.30 -17.47 19.94
CA ARG A 469 -9.55 -16.95 20.57
C ARG A 469 -9.32 -16.43 21.98
N ALA A 470 -8.52 -17.14 22.75
CA ALA A 470 -8.07 -16.76 24.07
C ALA A 470 -6.58 -17.08 24.16
N LEU A 471 -5.84 -16.26 24.87
CA LEU A 471 -4.41 -16.45 25.10
C LEU A 471 -4.11 -16.04 26.53
N SER A 472 -3.50 -16.94 27.29
CA SER A 472 -3.18 -16.79 28.71
C SER A 472 -1.68 -16.61 28.96
N ILE A 473 -1.00 -15.92 28.04
CA ILE A 473 0.45 -15.66 28.09
C ILE A 473 0.67 -14.17 28.23
N ASP A 474 1.48 -13.79 29.21
CA ASP A 474 1.96 -12.44 29.45
C ASP A 474 3.50 -12.40 29.59
N GLY A 475 4.03 -11.21 29.86
CA GLY A 475 5.44 -11.03 30.21
C GLY A 475 6.38 -10.62 29.08
N PHE A 476 5.93 -10.50 27.83
CA PHE A 476 6.70 -9.92 26.71
C PHE A 476 5.78 -9.27 25.66
N PRO A 477 6.30 -8.41 24.76
CA PRO A 477 5.49 -7.77 23.73
C PRO A 477 4.84 -8.81 22.78
N LEU A 478 3.51 -8.86 22.81
CA LEU A 478 2.70 -9.87 22.14
C LEU A 478 1.44 -9.25 21.56
N ARG A 479 1.21 -9.50 20.26
CA ARG A 479 -0.01 -9.14 19.55
C ARG A 479 -0.78 -10.42 19.21
N ASN A 480 -1.92 -10.61 19.86
CA ASN A 480 -2.87 -11.67 19.53
C ASN A 480 -4.02 -11.10 18.70
N PHE A 481 -4.23 -11.65 17.50
CA PHE A 481 -5.38 -11.33 16.66
C PHE A 481 -6.51 -12.32 16.92
N ARG A 482 -7.74 -11.83 17.08
CA ARG A 482 -8.89 -12.74 17.20
C ARG A 482 -9.11 -13.43 15.85
N PRO A 483 -9.12 -14.77 15.78
CA PRO A 483 -9.33 -15.45 14.51
C PRO A 483 -10.76 -15.28 14.03
N ILE A 484 -10.95 -15.25 12.70
CA ILE A 484 -12.26 -15.29 12.05
C ILE A 484 -12.98 -16.60 12.39
N GLY A 485 -12.20 -17.69 12.42
CA GLY A 485 -12.63 -18.98 12.93
C GLY A 485 -11.47 -19.94 13.15
N GLU A 486 -11.78 -21.13 13.63
CA GLU A 486 -10.79 -22.18 13.90
C GLU A 486 -11.20 -23.44 13.15
N PHE A 487 -10.22 -24.21 12.70
CA PHE A 487 -10.43 -25.45 11.95
C PHE A 487 -9.37 -26.50 12.31
N GLU A 488 -9.67 -27.74 11.99
CA GLU A 488 -8.79 -28.89 12.18
C GLU A 488 -8.52 -29.52 10.81
N LEU A 489 -7.29 -30.01 10.62
CA LEU A 489 -6.91 -30.71 9.40
C LEU A 489 -7.16 -32.22 9.58
N PRO A 490 -7.62 -32.93 8.53
CA PRO A 490 -7.72 -34.39 8.57
C PRO A 490 -6.37 -35.02 8.89
N GLU A 491 -6.39 -36.11 9.67
CA GLU A 491 -5.21 -36.84 10.18
C GLU A 491 -4.22 -36.04 11.06
N TYR A 492 -4.49 -34.75 11.33
CA TYR A 492 -3.69 -33.88 12.20
C TYR A 492 -4.56 -33.17 13.25
N GLU A 493 -5.32 -33.95 14.02
CA GLU A 493 -6.24 -33.47 15.06
C GLU A 493 -5.55 -32.94 16.32
N LEU A 494 -4.23 -33.09 16.43
CA LEU A 494 -3.45 -32.70 17.62
C LEU A 494 -3.39 -31.18 17.83
N GLN A 495 -3.74 -30.36 16.83
CA GLN A 495 -3.68 -28.91 16.92
C GLN A 495 -4.79 -28.22 16.13
N LYS A 496 -5.56 -27.35 16.81
CA LYS A 496 -6.47 -26.42 16.17
C LYS A 496 -5.70 -25.30 15.46
N LEU A 497 -6.00 -25.10 14.19
CA LEU A 497 -5.48 -23.99 13.40
C LEU A 497 -6.48 -22.85 13.37
N SER A 498 -5.95 -21.64 13.19
CA SER A 498 -6.73 -20.41 13.13
C SER A 498 -6.85 -19.97 11.68
N PHE A 499 -8.04 -19.49 11.28
CA PHE A 499 -8.20 -18.66 10.09
C PHE A 499 -8.03 -17.19 10.52
N PRO A 500 -6.85 -16.58 10.29
CA PRO A 500 -6.53 -15.28 10.87
C PRO A 500 -7.10 -14.13 10.03
N PRO A 501 -7.27 -12.93 10.61
CA PRO A 501 -7.62 -11.74 9.83
C PRO A 501 -6.41 -11.27 9.01
N ILE A 502 -6.38 -11.65 7.74
CA ILE A 502 -5.25 -11.46 6.82
C ILE A 502 -4.95 -9.97 6.60
N LEU A 503 -5.94 -9.16 6.20
CA LEU A 503 -5.65 -7.76 5.90
C LEU A 503 -5.45 -6.94 7.17
N GLU A 504 -6.10 -7.27 8.29
CA GLU A 504 -5.84 -6.61 9.57
C GLU A 504 -4.40 -6.82 10.04
N ILE A 505 -3.88 -8.05 9.88
CA ILE A 505 -2.47 -8.34 10.17
C ILE A 505 -1.55 -7.55 9.24
N LEU A 506 -1.88 -7.47 7.94
CA LEU A 506 -1.09 -6.69 6.98
C LEU A 506 -1.06 -5.19 7.32
N ASP A 507 -2.23 -4.60 7.62
CA ASP A 507 -2.37 -3.22 8.11
C ASP A 507 -1.54 -2.99 9.37
N TYR A 508 -1.63 -3.90 10.34
CA TYR A 508 -0.83 -3.83 11.55
C TYR A 508 0.67 -3.85 11.27
N VAL A 509 1.14 -4.73 10.36
CA VAL A 509 2.57 -4.80 10.04
C VAL A 509 3.06 -3.48 9.42
N GLN A 510 2.27 -2.89 8.51
CA GLN A 510 2.59 -1.63 7.86
C GLN A 510 2.54 -0.43 8.83
N ARG A 511 1.47 -0.31 9.61
CA ARG A 511 1.23 0.80 10.54
C ARG A 511 2.20 0.82 11.71
N GLU A 512 2.58 -0.35 12.21
CA GLU A 512 3.63 -0.48 13.22
C GLU A 512 5.04 -0.43 12.59
N GLN A 513 5.17 -0.14 11.30
CA GLN A 513 6.45 0.09 10.63
C GLN A 513 7.50 -1.00 10.94
N PHE A 514 7.08 -2.26 10.94
CA PHE A 514 8.03 -3.35 11.14
C PHE A 514 9.06 -3.37 10.00
N THR A 515 10.29 -3.67 10.36
CA THR A 515 11.44 -3.67 9.43
C THR A 515 11.88 -5.07 9.03
N GLU A 516 11.45 -6.08 9.78
CA GLU A 516 11.72 -7.49 9.55
C GLU A 516 10.61 -8.38 10.10
N VAL A 517 10.33 -9.46 9.37
CA VAL A 517 9.37 -10.50 9.75
C VAL A 517 10.12 -11.80 10.03
N ILE A 518 9.85 -12.40 11.19
CA ILE A 518 10.39 -13.70 11.60
C ILE A 518 9.24 -14.72 11.61
N ILE A 519 9.46 -15.91 11.03
CA ILE A 519 8.43 -16.96 10.91
C ILE A 519 8.95 -18.25 11.52
N SER A 520 8.25 -18.82 12.50
CA SER A 520 8.64 -20.09 13.14
C SER A 520 7.75 -21.28 12.84
N THR A 521 6.59 -21.05 12.24
CA THR A 521 5.63 -22.11 11.93
C THR A 521 5.21 -22.01 10.47
N PRO A 522 4.97 -23.14 9.79
CA PRO A 522 4.50 -23.14 8.41
C PRO A 522 2.95 -23.17 8.34
N GLY A 523 2.25 -22.78 9.40
CA GLY A 523 0.78 -22.74 9.45
C GLY A 523 0.21 -21.41 8.96
N PRO A 524 -1.10 -21.18 9.12
CA PRO A 524 -1.78 -19.97 8.65
C PRO A 524 -1.13 -18.65 9.10
N ILE A 525 -0.67 -18.55 10.34
CA ILE A 525 0.00 -17.34 10.85
C ILE A 525 1.36 -17.14 10.20
N GLY A 526 2.12 -18.21 10.01
CA GLY A 526 3.39 -18.14 9.29
C GLY A 526 3.21 -17.75 7.82
N LEU A 527 2.17 -18.26 7.16
CA LEU A 527 1.83 -17.90 5.78
C LEU A 527 1.44 -16.44 5.64
N ILE A 528 0.67 -15.89 6.59
CA ILE A 528 0.34 -14.46 6.59
C ILE A 528 1.57 -13.61 6.89
N GLY A 529 2.45 -14.05 7.80
CA GLY A 529 3.74 -13.40 8.00
C GLY A 529 4.55 -13.32 6.71
N LEU A 530 4.60 -14.42 5.94
CA LEU A 530 5.27 -14.44 4.64
C LEU A 530 4.58 -13.51 3.64
N LEU A 531 3.25 -13.57 3.54
CA LEU A 531 2.46 -12.68 2.68
C LEU A 531 2.73 -11.21 3.01
N ALA A 532 2.65 -10.82 4.28
CA ALA A 532 2.90 -9.46 4.72
C ALA A 532 4.32 -9.01 4.39
N ALA A 533 5.32 -9.88 4.61
CA ALA A 533 6.70 -9.56 4.27
C ALA A 533 6.90 -9.36 2.76
N LYS A 534 6.25 -10.17 1.91
CA LYS A 534 6.32 -10.01 0.45
C LYS A 534 5.54 -8.83 -0.08
N MET A 535 4.35 -8.56 0.47
CA MET A 535 3.56 -7.41 0.09
C MET A 535 4.25 -6.10 0.47
N LEU A 536 4.86 -6.04 1.66
CA LEU A 536 5.50 -4.85 2.21
C LEU A 536 7.01 -4.74 1.93
N ASN A 537 7.56 -5.62 1.08
CA ASN A 537 8.99 -5.69 0.75
C ASN A 537 9.92 -5.73 2.00
N LEU A 538 9.50 -6.44 3.04
CA LEU A 538 10.25 -6.62 4.28
C LEU A 538 11.18 -7.82 4.22
N ARG A 539 12.30 -7.72 4.95
CA ARG A 539 13.18 -8.87 5.14
C ARG A 539 12.42 -9.95 5.90
N THR A 540 12.57 -11.19 5.44
CA THR A 540 11.91 -12.36 6.02
C THR A 540 12.93 -13.39 6.50
N SER A 541 12.85 -13.75 7.78
CA SER A 541 13.69 -14.77 8.41
C SER A 541 12.85 -15.95 8.89
N GLY A 542 13.14 -17.16 8.42
CA GLY A 542 12.51 -18.39 8.88
C GLY A 542 13.30 -19.08 9.97
N ILE A 543 12.62 -19.77 10.88
CA ILE A 543 13.25 -20.71 11.80
C ILE A 543 12.59 -22.07 11.61
N TYR A 544 13.36 -23.05 11.16
CA TYR A 544 12.91 -24.42 10.98
C TYR A 544 13.12 -25.21 12.27
N HIS A 545 12.05 -25.33 13.05
CA HIS A 545 12.08 -26.02 14.35
C HIS A 545 11.70 -27.49 14.26
N THR A 546 10.58 -27.79 13.59
CA THR A 546 9.91 -29.08 13.61
C THR A 546 10.02 -29.74 12.23
N ASP A 547 10.41 -31.01 12.18
CA ASP A 547 10.39 -31.80 10.95
C ASP A 547 8.97 -32.23 10.58
N PHE A 548 8.17 -31.27 10.13
CA PHE A 548 6.77 -31.48 9.76
C PHE A 548 6.57 -32.58 8.70
N PRO A 549 7.41 -32.68 7.64
CA PRO A 549 7.34 -33.80 6.71
C PRO A 549 7.55 -35.17 7.38
N GLU A 550 8.52 -35.29 8.30
CA GLU A 550 8.74 -36.54 9.03
C GLU A 550 7.54 -36.89 9.94
N TYR A 551 6.92 -35.90 10.58
CA TYR A 551 5.68 -36.11 11.35
C TYR A 551 4.54 -36.64 10.48
N ILE A 552 4.33 -36.06 9.28
CA ILE A 552 3.31 -36.54 8.34
C ILE A 552 3.58 -37.99 7.95
N ARG A 553 4.84 -38.34 7.64
CA ARG A 553 5.22 -39.72 7.33
C ARG A 553 4.89 -40.68 8.46
N ILE A 554 5.12 -40.28 9.71
CA ILE A 554 4.86 -41.12 10.89
C ILE A 554 3.36 -41.29 11.14
N LEU A 555 2.58 -40.23 11.00
CA LEU A 555 1.14 -40.25 11.31
C LEU A 555 0.29 -40.91 10.21
N THR A 556 0.66 -40.73 8.95
CA THR A 556 -0.12 -41.20 7.80
C THR A 556 0.44 -42.49 7.18
N GLU A 557 1.68 -42.84 7.50
CA GLU A 557 2.46 -43.90 6.84
C GLU A 557 2.58 -43.73 5.31
N ASP A 558 2.23 -42.55 4.78
CA ASP A 558 2.17 -42.27 3.34
C ASP A 558 3.37 -41.43 2.87
N LYS A 559 4.21 -42.05 2.03
CA LYS A 559 5.38 -41.41 1.41
C LYS A 559 5.00 -40.32 0.41
N PHE A 560 3.82 -40.40 -0.20
CA PHE A 560 3.33 -39.37 -1.09
C PHE A 560 2.99 -38.09 -0.32
N LEU A 561 2.30 -38.19 0.81
CA LEU A 561 2.01 -37.06 1.69
C LEU A 561 3.27 -36.44 2.28
N GLU A 562 4.26 -37.27 2.65
CA GLU A 562 5.60 -36.78 3.04
C GLU A 562 6.26 -35.95 1.92
N SER A 563 6.21 -36.43 0.68
CA SER A 563 6.78 -35.72 -0.47
C SER A 563 6.07 -34.39 -0.75
N LEU A 564 4.74 -34.36 -0.60
CA LEU A 564 3.95 -33.14 -0.72
C LEU A 564 4.30 -32.14 0.39
N ALA A 565 4.46 -32.62 1.63
CA ALA A 565 4.90 -31.80 2.75
C ALA A 565 6.29 -31.20 2.50
N TRP A 566 7.26 -31.99 2.01
CA TRP A 566 8.57 -31.47 1.61
C TRP A 566 8.47 -30.41 0.51
N THR A 567 7.59 -30.60 -0.47
CA THR A 567 7.37 -29.63 -1.54
C THR A 567 6.85 -28.31 -0.99
N TYR A 568 5.86 -28.37 -0.10
CA TYR A 568 5.31 -27.21 0.60
C TYR A 568 6.37 -26.50 1.45
N MET A 569 7.14 -27.26 2.23
CA MET A 569 8.18 -26.70 3.10
C MET A 569 9.32 -26.06 2.27
N ARG A 570 9.71 -26.66 1.13
CA ARG A 570 10.66 -26.03 0.22
C ARG A 570 10.11 -24.73 -0.38
N TRP A 571 8.84 -24.70 -0.73
CA TRP A 571 8.19 -23.50 -1.26
C TRP A 571 8.14 -22.36 -0.22
N ILE A 572 7.77 -22.63 1.03
CA ILE A 572 7.69 -21.59 2.07
C ILE A 572 9.08 -21.06 2.46
N TYR A 573 10.04 -21.94 2.76
CA TYR A 573 11.37 -21.52 3.20
C TYR A 573 12.24 -21.00 2.06
N GLY A 574 12.02 -21.45 0.82
CA GLY A 574 12.72 -20.94 -0.37
C GLY A 574 12.43 -19.47 -0.65
N GLN A 575 11.29 -18.97 -0.19
CA GLN A 575 10.90 -17.56 -0.31
C GLN A 575 11.52 -16.66 0.77
N MET A 576 12.17 -17.20 1.80
CA MET A 576 12.74 -16.41 2.89
C MET A 576 14.17 -15.98 2.57
N ASP A 577 14.58 -14.82 3.09
CA ASP A 577 15.94 -14.27 2.88
C ASP A 577 16.97 -15.00 3.75
N THR A 578 16.54 -15.52 4.89
CA THR A 578 17.38 -16.32 5.79
C THR A 578 16.53 -17.42 6.41
N VAL A 579 17.08 -18.63 6.51
CA VAL A 579 16.44 -19.78 7.15
C VAL A 579 17.40 -20.32 8.21
N PHE A 580 17.01 -20.17 9.46
CA PHE A 580 17.72 -20.73 10.61
C PHE A 580 17.34 -22.20 10.80
N VAL A 581 18.34 -23.06 10.92
CA VAL A 581 18.19 -24.50 11.19
C VAL A 581 18.95 -24.90 12.44
N ASN A 582 18.49 -25.96 13.09
CA ASN A 582 18.98 -26.35 14.42
C ASN A 582 20.27 -27.16 14.42
N SER A 583 20.72 -27.69 13.28
CA SER A 583 21.94 -28.50 13.18
C SER A 583 22.53 -28.48 11.77
N GLU A 584 23.82 -28.81 11.66
CA GLU A 584 24.50 -28.96 10.37
C GLU A 584 23.91 -30.09 9.53
N GLN A 585 23.34 -31.12 10.17
CA GLN A 585 22.62 -32.19 9.47
C GLN A 585 21.39 -31.63 8.74
N TYR A 586 20.56 -30.82 9.40
CA TYR A 586 19.42 -30.17 8.76
C TYR A 586 19.86 -29.19 7.68
N ARG A 587 20.95 -28.44 7.90
CA ARG A 587 21.52 -27.55 6.88
C ARG A 587 21.88 -28.32 5.61
N ARG A 588 22.62 -29.41 5.72
CA ARG A 588 22.97 -30.29 4.58
C ARG A 588 21.73 -30.91 3.94
N SER A 589 20.73 -31.30 4.73
CA SER A 589 19.47 -31.86 4.25
C SER A 589 18.68 -30.88 3.38
N TRP A 590 18.65 -29.60 3.77
CA TRP A 590 18.01 -28.51 3.03
C TRP A 590 18.77 -28.12 1.77
N ILE A 591 20.11 -28.09 1.82
CA ILE A 591 20.95 -27.87 0.63
C ILE A 591 20.68 -28.94 -0.43
N LYS A 592 20.64 -30.22 -0.04
CA LYS A 592 20.32 -31.34 -0.95
C LYS A 592 18.92 -31.22 -1.58
N ARG A 593 18.00 -30.50 -0.94
CA ARG A 593 16.62 -30.28 -1.40
C ARG A 593 16.46 -29.00 -2.25
N GLY A 594 17.56 -28.27 -2.49
CA GLY A 594 17.59 -27.14 -3.41
C GLY A 594 17.46 -25.76 -2.76
N ILE A 595 17.58 -25.64 -1.44
CA ILE A 595 17.71 -24.32 -0.80
C ILE A 595 19.15 -23.86 -0.90
N GLU A 596 19.35 -22.60 -1.32
CA GLU A 596 20.67 -21.99 -1.47
C GLU A 596 21.45 -22.02 -0.14
N PRO A 597 22.72 -22.47 -0.13
CA PRO A 597 23.53 -22.54 1.09
C PRO A 597 23.70 -21.21 1.83
N GLU A 598 23.62 -20.08 1.11
CA GLU A 598 23.78 -18.72 1.63
C GLU A 598 22.58 -18.26 2.48
N LYS A 599 21.38 -18.79 2.18
CA LYS A 599 20.17 -18.53 2.96
C LYS A 599 20.19 -19.28 4.30
N LEU A 600 20.90 -20.41 4.38
CA LEU A 600 20.85 -21.32 5.52
C LEU A 600 21.89 -20.97 6.59
N LYS A 601 21.40 -20.63 7.79
CA LYS A 601 22.24 -20.34 8.97
C LYS A 601 21.92 -21.30 10.11
N LEU A 602 22.91 -21.59 10.94
CA LEU A 602 22.67 -22.31 12.19
C LEU A 602 22.04 -21.35 13.20
N LEU A 603 20.95 -21.77 13.85
CA LEU A 603 20.34 -21.00 14.93
C LEU A 603 21.30 -20.97 16.13
N PRO A 604 21.79 -19.81 16.58
CA PRO A 604 22.60 -19.72 17.79
C PRO A 604 21.79 -20.22 18.98
N ARG A 605 22.39 -21.07 19.83
CA ARG A 605 21.77 -21.51 21.08
C ARG A 605 22.36 -20.71 22.23
N GLY A 606 21.50 -20.10 23.04
CA GLY A 606 21.86 -19.50 24.31
C GLY A 606 21.68 -20.49 25.46
N LEU A 607 22.56 -20.41 26.46
CA LEU A 607 22.41 -21.06 27.76
C LEU A 607 22.14 -19.97 28.80
N ASP A 608 21.17 -20.19 29.68
CA ASP A 608 20.97 -19.34 30.85
C ASP A 608 22.05 -19.66 31.88
N THR A 609 23.01 -18.76 32.06
CA THR A 609 24.16 -18.95 32.95
C THR A 609 23.85 -18.70 34.42
N GLU A 610 22.65 -18.22 34.77
CA GLU A 610 22.21 -18.12 36.16
C GLU A 610 21.53 -19.41 36.62
N LEU A 611 20.89 -20.14 35.69
CA LEU A 611 20.24 -21.42 35.96
C LEU A 611 21.18 -22.62 35.92
N PHE A 612 22.20 -22.60 35.04
CA PHE A 612 23.18 -23.67 34.81
C PHE A 612 24.59 -23.20 35.13
#